data_AF-A0A926FG53-F1
#
_entry.id   AF-A0A926FG53-F1
#
_cell.length_a   1.000
_cell.length_b   1.000
_cell.length_c   1.000
_cell.angle_alpha   90.00
_cell.angle_beta   90.00
_cell.angle_gamma   90.00
#
_symmetry.space_group_name_H-M   'P 1'
#
loop_
_entity.id
_entity.type
_entity.pdbx_description
1 polymer ?
#
loop_
_entity_poly.entity_id
_entity_poly.type
_entity_poly.pdbx_seq_one_letter_code
_entity_poly.pdbx_strand_id
1 'polypeptide(L)'
;MERMNEIASKTAKLKKDKKYLLGNDECEQIRKQTEILSNYITATGPIGEFDKKTFKKTVKRITVSRNKEITFELINSLKLKFEYSEVE
;
A
#
# COMPACT_ATOMS: atom_id res chain seq x y z
N MET A 1 -35.62 -2.92 -32.03
CA MET A 1 -35.37 -3.57 -30.72
C MET A 1 -33.94 -4.10 -30.61
N GLU A 2 -33.42 -4.80 -31.63
CA GLU A 2 -32.03 -5.30 -31.66
C GLU A 2 -30.94 -4.23 -31.47
N ARG A 3 -31.04 -3.07 -32.16
CA ARG A 3 -30.07 -1.97 -32.01
C ARG A 3 -29.99 -1.42 -30.59
N MET A 4 -31.10 -1.40 -29.84
CA MET A 4 -31.10 -0.97 -28.44
C MET A 4 -30.38 -1.98 -27.54
N ASN A 5 -30.58 -3.28 -27.77
CA ASN A 5 -29.86 -4.33 -27.04
C ASN A 5 -28.36 -4.30 -27.33
N GLU A 6 -27.98 -4.02 -28.58
CA GLU A 6 -26.59 -3.88 -28.98
C GLU A 6 -25.90 -2.68 -28.30
N ILE A 7 -26.59 -1.54 -28.23
CA ILE A 7 -26.10 -0.33 -27.53
C ILE A 7 -26.00 -0.57 -26.03
N ALA A 8 -26.97 -1.23 -25.41
CA ALA A 8 -26.95 -1.57 -23.99
C ALA A 8 -25.78 -2.50 -23.66
N SER A 9 -25.54 -3.52 -24.50
CA SER A 9 -24.42 -4.45 -24.36
C SER A 9 -23.06 -3.73 -24.49
N LYS A 10 -22.90 -2.86 -25.50
CA LYS A 10 -21.69 -2.04 -25.67
C LYS A 10 -21.46 -1.12 -24.47
N THR A 11 -22.53 -0.54 -23.91
CA THR A 11 -22.45 0.34 -22.74
C THR A 11 -22.03 -0.43 -21.47
N ALA A 12 -22.56 -1.64 -21.27
CA ALA A 12 -22.16 -2.49 -20.15
C ALA A 12 -20.68 -2.90 -20.25
N LYS A 13 -20.21 -3.24 -21.46
CA LYS A 13 -18.81 -3.56 -21.72
C LYS A 13 -17.89 -2.37 -21.43
N LEU A 14 -18.21 -1.19 -21.96
CA LEU A 14 -17.44 0.04 -21.71
C LEU A 14 -17.40 0.42 -20.22
N LYS A 15 -18.48 0.20 -19.46
CA LYS A 15 -18.48 0.41 -18.00
C LYS A 15 -17.55 -0.56 -17.27
N LYS A 16 -17.52 -1.84 -17.68
CA LYS A 16 -16.61 -2.85 -17.14
C LYS A 16 -15.15 -2.50 -17.44
N ASP A 17 -14.87 -2.11 -18.67
CA ASP A 17 -13.53 -1.74 -19.12
C ASP A 17 -13.06 -0.45 -18.40
N LYS A 18 -13.94 0.55 -18.28
CA LYS A 18 -13.67 1.75 -17.46
C LYS A 18 -13.38 1.40 -16.00
N LYS A 19 -14.15 0.50 -15.39
CA LYS A 19 -13.92 0.05 -14.00
C LYS A 19 -12.59 -0.70 -13.86
N TYR A 20 -12.22 -1.50 -14.86
CA TYR A 20 -10.94 -2.19 -14.89
C TYR A 20 -9.77 -1.20 -15.00
N LEU A 21 -9.86 -0.26 -15.95
CA LEU A 21 -8.83 0.76 -16.17
C LEU A 21 -8.68 1.73 -14.99
N LEU A 22 -9.78 2.10 -14.31
CA LEU A 22 -9.73 3.01 -13.15
C LEU A 22 -9.52 2.29 -11.81
N GLY A 23 -9.89 1.02 -11.70
CA GLY A 23 -9.83 0.24 -10.45
C GLY A 23 -8.45 -0.35 -10.16
N ASN A 24 -7.64 -0.54 -11.20
CA ASN A 24 -6.29 -1.12 -11.12
C ASN A 24 -5.19 -0.10 -11.38
N ASP A 25 -5.45 1.19 -11.18
CA ASP A 25 -4.36 2.18 -11.19
C ASP A 25 -3.47 1.94 -9.97
N GLU A 26 -2.35 1.25 -10.19
CA GLU A 26 -1.35 0.95 -9.17
C GLU A 26 -0.84 2.24 -8.51
N CYS A 27 -0.75 3.36 -9.24
CA CYS A 27 -0.37 4.64 -8.68
C CYS A 27 -1.42 5.14 -7.70
N GLU A 28 -2.71 5.04 -8.02
CA GLU A 28 -3.79 5.45 -7.12
C GLU A 28 -3.86 4.56 -5.88
N GLN A 29 -3.60 3.25 -6.01
CA GLN A 29 -3.52 2.34 -4.88
C GLN A 29 -2.36 2.68 -3.94
N ILE A 30 -1.16 2.92 -4.50
CA ILE A 30 0.01 3.35 -3.74
C ILE A 30 -0.23 4.71 -3.08
N ARG A 31 -0.89 5.65 -3.78
CA ARG A 31 -1.26 6.97 -3.24
C ARG A 31 -2.15 6.82 -2.00
N LYS A 32 -3.22 6.03 -2.09
CA LYS A 32 -4.12 5.75 -0.94
C LYS A 32 -3.38 5.08 0.22
N GLN A 33 -2.53 4.10 -0.06
CA GLN A 33 -1.72 3.44 0.97
C GLN A 33 -0.76 4.43 1.64
N THR A 34 -0.21 5.37 0.88
CA THR A 34 0.68 6.42 1.39
C THR A 34 -0.08 7.42 2.26
N GLU A 35 -1.29 7.83 1.87
CA GLU A 35 -2.15 8.67 2.71
C GLU A 35 -2.50 7.97 4.04
N ILE A 36 -2.87 6.70 3.99
CA ILE A 36 -3.16 5.90 5.20
C ILE A 36 -1.93 5.83 6.10
N LEU A 37 -0.75 5.56 5.53
CA LEU A 37 0.52 5.51 6.25
C LEU A 37 0.83 6.85 6.92
N SER A 38 0.71 7.96 6.19
CA SER A 38 0.93 9.30 6.72
C SER A 38 -0.01 9.60 7.88
N ASN A 39 -1.30 9.28 7.73
CA ASN A 39 -2.29 9.48 8.78
C ASN A 39 -1.97 8.69 10.04
N TYR A 40 -1.50 7.43 9.93
CA TYR A 40 -1.07 6.67 11.09
C TYR A 40 0.12 7.30 11.79
N ILE A 41 1.12 7.77 11.04
CA ILE A 41 2.30 8.41 11.62
C ILE A 41 1.91 9.72 12.31
N THR A 42 1.15 10.59 11.63
CA THR A 42 0.74 11.89 12.18
C THR A 42 -0.18 11.75 13.39
N ALA A 43 -1.14 10.81 13.36
CA ALA A 43 -2.06 10.61 14.47
C ALA A 43 -1.39 10.01 15.72
N THR A 44 -0.34 9.21 15.53
CA THR A 44 0.39 8.60 16.66
C THR A 44 1.31 9.62 17.35
N GLY A 45 1.83 10.61 16.61
CA GLY A 45 2.77 11.58 17.14
C GLY A 45 4.15 10.96 17.45
N PRO A 46 4.99 11.65 18.26
CA PRO A 46 6.28 11.11 18.70
C PRO A 46 6.06 9.80 19.48
N ILE A 47 6.63 8.71 18.97
CA ILE A 47 6.54 7.41 19.61
C ILE A 47 7.55 7.38 20.76
N GLY A 48 7.07 7.55 22.00
CA GLY A 48 7.92 7.46 23.20
C GLY A 48 8.36 6.03 23.52
N GLU A 49 7.52 5.04 23.18
CA GLU A 49 7.77 3.61 23.38
C GLU A 49 7.20 2.80 22.22
N PHE A 50 7.71 1.59 21.98
CA PHE A 50 7.27 0.75 20.87
C PHE A 50 5.76 0.42 20.93
N ASP A 51 4.99 0.95 19.98
CA ASP A 51 3.58 0.58 19.80
C ASP A 51 3.40 -0.52 18.76
N LYS A 52 3.13 -1.73 19.26
CA LYS A 52 2.85 -2.92 18.44
C LYS A 52 1.66 -2.74 17.49
N LYS A 53 0.63 -1.98 17.86
CA LYS A 53 -0.59 -1.80 17.06
C LYS A 53 -0.30 -0.90 15.87
N THR A 54 0.38 0.22 16.09
CA THR A 54 0.81 1.12 15.01
C THR A 54 1.85 0.44 14.12
N PHE A 55 2.79 -0.30 14.70
CA PHE A 55 3.77 -1.06 13.93
C PHE A 55 3.12 -2.03 12.94
N LYS A 56 2.14 -2.83 13.39
CA LYS A 56 1.40 -3.78 12.52
C LYS A 56 0.59 -3.10 11.41
N LYS A 57 0.16 -1.85 11.62
CA LYS A 57 -0.59 -1.08 10.62
C LYS A 57 0.30 -0.42 9.58
N THR A 58 1.57 -0.22 9.92
CA THR A 58 2.53 0.53 9.10
C THR A 58 3.50 -0.39 8.35
N VAL A 59 3.93 -1.49 8.98
CA VAL A 59 4.91 -2.44 8.41
C VAL A 59 4.21 -3.65 7.83
N LYS A 60 4.51 -3.94 6.57
CA LYS A 60 4.01 -5.09 5.81
C LYS A 60 4.90 -6.31 5.99
N ARG A 61 6.22 -6.14 5.93
CA ARG A 61 7.20 -7.23 6.05
C ARG A 61 8.53 -6.72 6.60
N ILE A 62 9.23 -7.59 7.32
CA ILE A 62 10.60 -7.37 7.77
C ILE A 62 11.49 -8.42 7.10
N THR A 63 12.62 -8.01 6.55
CA THR A 63 13.64 -8.89 5.98
C THR A 63 14.95 -8.64 6.69
N VAL A 64 15.59 -9.70 7.19
CA VAL A 64 16.92 -9.63 7.79
C VAL A 64 17.90 -10.28 6.82
N SER A 65 18.87 -9.51 6.37
CA SER A 65 19.94 -9.97 5.48
C SER A 65 21.12 -10.49 6.29
N ARG A 66 21.90 -11.41 5.69
CA ARG A 66 23.17 -11.91 6.25
C ARG A 66 24.21 -10.80 6.43
N ASN A 67 24.07 -9.70 5.69
CA ASN A 67 24.97 -8.55 5.75
C ASN A 67 24.61 -7.59 6.90
N LYS A 68 23.98 -8.09 7.96
CA LYS A 68 23.51 -7.28 9.09
C LYS A 68 22.62 -6.10 8.68
N GLU A 69 21.83 -6.27 7.62
CA GLU A 69 20.87 -5.26 7.15
C GLU A 69 19.45 -5.72 7.50
N ILE A 70 18.69 -4.89 8.21
CA ILE A 70 17.25 -5.06 8.41
C ILE A 70 16.52 -4.12 7.46
N THR A 71 15.64 -4.69 6.64
CA THR A 71 14.74 -3.95 5.76
C THR A 71 13.31 -4.05 6.27
N PHE A 72 12.69 -2.92 6.55
CA PHE A 72 11.25 -2.80 6.83
C PHE A 72 10.53 -2.35 5.56
N GLU A 73 9.69 -3.22 5.01
CA GLU A 73 8.76 -2.88 3.93
C GLU A 73 7.46 -2.36 4.54
N LEU A 74 7.07 -1.14 4.19
CA LEU A 74 5.84 -0.50 4.64
C LEU A 74 4.65 -0.91 3.78
N ILE A 75 3.43 -0.60 4.23
CA ILE A 75 2.19 -0.94 3.51
C ILE A 75 2.08 -0.35 2.11
N ASN A 76 2.76 0.78 1.84
CA ASN A 76 2.84 1.42 0.53
C ASN A 76 4.06 0.96 -0.29
N SER A 77 4.72 -0.12 0.12
CA SER A 77 5.91 -0.71 -0.51
C SER A 77 7.21 0.12 -0.39
N LEU A 78 7.22 1.20 0.38
CA LEU A 78 8.48 1.86 0.76
C LEU A 78 9.33 0.93 1.62
N LYS A 79 10.65 1.04 1.49
CA LYS A 79 11.62 0.19 2.19
C LYS A 79 12.55 1.06 3.03
N LEU A 80 12.58 0.82 4.34
CA LEU A 80 13.53 1.43 5.26
C LEU A 80 14.61 0.41 5.57
N LYS A 81 15.87 0.80 5.38
CA LYS A 81 17.03 -0.08 5.57
C LYS A 81 17.91 0.43 6.68
N PHE A 82 18.30 -0.48 7.57
CA PHE A 82 19.19 -0.18 8.69
C PHE A 82 20.25 -1.26 8.77
N GLU A 83 21.49 -0.83 8.89
CA GLU A 83 22.59 -1.71 9.29
C GLU A 83 22.60 -1.81 10.81
N TYR A 84 22.77 -3.02 11.36
CA TYR A 84 22.85 -3.23 12.80
C TYR A 84 24.18 -3.88 13.19
N SER A 85 24.69 -3.49 14.35
CA SER A 85 25.83 -4.13 14.99
C SER A 85 25.30 -4.94 16.17
N GLU A 86 25.83 -6.14 16.38
CA GLU A 86 25.57 -6.86 17.63
C GLU A 86 26.25 -6.09 18.77
N VAL A 87 25.54 -5.92 19.89
CA VAL A 87 26.10 -5.32 21.09
C VAL A 87 26.81 -6.44 21.85
N GLU A 88 28.12 -6.32 22.04
CA GLU A 88 28.94 -7.23 22.87
C GLU A 88 28.51 -7.20 24.35
#